data_AF-A0A533XDH3-F1
#
_entry.id   AF-A0A533XDH3-F1
#
_cell.length_a   1.000
_cell.length_b   1.000
_cell.length_c   1.000
_cell.angle_alpha   90.00
_cell.angle_beta   90.00
_cell.angle_gamma   90.00
#
_symmetry.space_group_name_H-M   'P 1'
#
loop_
_entity.id
_entity.type
_entity.pdbx_description
1 polymer ?
#
loop_
_entity_poly.entity_id
_entity_poly.type
_entity_poly.pdbx_seq_one_letter_code
_entity_poly.pdbx_strand_id
1 'polypeptide(L)'
;MKDQKLAGALEAGLIGVLAGAIAWMASVEVFAQTVGDEAEMERLQSRAEEAIANDDAEGAAMSSGKAALMAAQLAKRQPNSGASVLFQGVEALFRGQEQAYRALALFQRAGGQPPASSGVCSTMQLAKQHLNHSVRLLREQASTRADPTLAQRATRLQATTADWVKTVENMIADFQCG
;
A
#
# COMPACT_ATOMS: atom_id res chain seq x y z
N MET A 1 -19.58 33.54 -59.33
CA MET A 1 -19.37 33.93 -57.92
C MET A 1 -19.38 32.66 -57.11
N LYS A 2 -18.20 32.22 -56.66
CA LYS A 2 -17.89 30.84 -56.31
C LYS A 2 -17.14 30.82 -54.98
N ASP A 3 -17.64 31.52 -53.98
CA ASP A 3 -16.90 31.80 -52.74
C ASP A 3 -17.79 31.69 -51.51
N GLN A 4 -18.29 30.49 -51.20
CA GLN A 4 -19.04 30.29 -49.94
C GLN A 4 -19.11 28.84 -49.44
N LYS A 5 -18.06 28.03 -49.62
CA LYS A 5 -18.01 26.66 -49.06
C LYS A 5 -16.73 26.30 -48.29
N LEU A 6 -15.74 27.18 -48.23
CA LEU A 6 -14.44 26.87 -47.60
C LEU A 6 -14.31 27.31 -46.13
N ALA A 7 -15.23 28.13 -45.60
CA ALA A 7 -15.13 28.62 -44.23
C ALA A 7 -15.60 27.60 -43.16
N GLY A 8 -16.55 26.71 -43.48
CA GLY A 8 -17.13 25.78 -42.49
C GLY A 8 -16.31 24.54 -42.17
N ALA A 9 -15.36 24.17 -43.03
CA ALA A 9 -14.56 22.95 -42.85
C ALA A 9 -13.32 23.16 -41.96
N LEU A 10 -12.85 24.41 -41.81
CA LEU A 10 -11.66 24.72 -41.03
C LEU A 10 -11.94 24.76 -39.52
N GLU A 11 -13.13 25.22 -39.11
CA GLU A 11 -13.50 25.31 -37.69
C GLU A 11 -13.85 23.94 -37.08
N ALA A 12 -14.44 23.02 -37.85
CA ALA A 12 -14.73 21.66 -37.39
C ALA A 12 -13.47 20.82 -37.18
N GLY A 13 -12.42 21.04 -37.98
CA GLY A 13 -11.14 20.34 -37.84
C GLY A 13 -10.33 20.78 -36.62
N LEU A 14 -10.34 22.08 -36.29
CA LEU A 14 -9.57 22.62 -35.16
C LEU A 14 -10.15 22.17 -33.81
N ILE A 15 -11.48 22.10 -33.69
CA ILE A 15 -12.16 21.64 -32.48
C ILE A 15 -11.93 20.14 -32.24
N GLY A 16 -11.93 19.32 -33.31
CA GLY A 16 -11.64 17.89 -33.21
C GLY A 16 -10.19 17.59 -32.79
N VAL A 17 -9.22 18.36 -33.27
CA VAL A 17 -7.80 18.21 -32.89
C VAL A 17 -7.55 18.67 -31.45
N LEU A 18 -8.19 19.75 -30.99
CA LEU A 18 -8.08 20.20 -29.60
C LEU A 18 -8.75 19.22 -28.62
N ALA A 19 -9.93 18.69 -28.95
CA ALA A 19 -10.60 17.69 -28.12
C ALA A 19 -9.82 16.36 -28.06
N GLY A 20 -9.20 15.95 -29.16
CA GLY A 20 -8.29 14.80 -29.20
C GLY A 20 -7.04 15.03 -28.34
N ALA A 21 -6.38 16.18 -28.46
CA ALA A 21 -5.19 16.49 -27.67
C ALA A 21 -5.45 16.53 -26.15
N ILE A 22 -6.61 17.05 -25.73
CA ILE A 22 -6.99 17.11 -24.30
C ILE A 22 -7.25 15.70 -23.74
N ALA A 23 -7.90 14.82 -24.51
CA ALA A 23 -8.14 13.43 -24.08
C ALA A 23 -6.84 12.60 -23.96
N TRP A 24 -5.85 12.86 -24.82
CA TRP A 24 -4.54 12.21 -24.74
C TRP A 24 -3.71 12.71 -23.55
N MET A 25 -3.75 14.01 -23.22
CA MET A 25 -3.05 14.56 -22.05
C MET A 25 -3.62 14.01 -20.73
N ALA A 26 -4.94 13.90 -20.59
CA ALA A 26 -5.58 13.37 -19.39
C ALA A 26 -5.17 11.91 -19.08
N SER A 27 -4.82 11.14 -20.11
CA SER A 27 -4.39 9.75 -19.95
C SER A 27 -2.98 9.65 -19.36
N VAL A 28 -2.06 10.54 -19.76
CA VAL A 28 -0.65 10.52 -19.29
C VAL A 28 -0.54 10.93 -17.82
N GLU A 29 -1.35 11.89 -17.38
CA GLU A 29 -1.33 12.36 -15.99
C GLU A 29 -1.72 11.27 -14.97
N VAL A 30 -2.69 10.41 -15.32
CA VAL A 30 -3.16 9.33 -14.43
C VAL A 30 -2.09 8.25 -14.23
N PHE A 31 -1.36 7.86 -15.29
CA PHE A 31 -0.26 6.90 -15.17
C PHE A 31 0.95 7.47 -14.40
N ALA A 32 1.26 8.75 -14.59
CA ALA A 32 2.35 9.39 -13.84
C ALA A 32 2.05 9.44 -12.33
N GLN A 33 0.79 9.68 -11.96
CA GLN A 33 0.38 9.74 -10.55
C GLN A 33 0.36 8.37 -9.85
N THR A 34 0.02 7.28 -10.53
CA THR A 34 0.07 5.93 -9.93
C THR A 34 1.50 5.44 -9.74
N VAL A 35 2.37 5.67 -10.72
CA VAL A 35 3.81 5.34 -10.63
C VAL A 35 4.47 6.16 -9.51
N GLY A 36 4.10 7.43 -9.35
CA GLY A 36 4.57 8.28 -8.26
C GLY A 36 4.14 7.79 -6.87
N ASP A 37 2.85 7.43 -6.72
CA ASP A 37 2.32 6.93 -5.45
C ASP A 37 2.95 5.57 -5.05
N GLU A 38 3.20 4.69 -6.02
CA GLU A 38 3.84 3.40 -5.78
C GLU A 38 5.32 3.56 -5.39
N ALA A 39 6.06 4.45 -6.07
CA ALA A 39 7.44 4.76 -5.72
C ALA A 39 7.55 5.41 -4.33
N GLU A 40 6.62 6.32 -3.99
CA GLU A 40 6.58 6.94 -2.67
C GLU A 40 6.26 5.91 -1.57
N MET A 41 5.36 4.96 -1.85
CA MET A 41 5.08 3.85 -0.94
C MET A 41 6.33 2.99 -0.67
N GLU A 42 7.07 2.61 -1.70
CA GLU A 42 8.33 1.87 -1.56
C GLU A 42 9.39 2.68 -0.79
N ARG A 43 9.48 3.98 -1.06
CA ARG A 43 10.36 4.90 -0.33
C ARG A 43 9.99 5.00 1.16
N LEU A 44 8.70 4.94 1.49
CA LEU A 44 8.22 4.93 2.87
C LEU A 44 8.49 3.60 3.58
N GLN A 45 8.40 2.48 2.86
CA GLN A 45 8.82 1.18 3.38
C GLN A 45 10.33 1.18 3.73
N SER A 46 11.19 1.63 2.81
CA SER A 46 12.65 1.76 3.08
C SER A 46 12.92 2.61 4.31
N ARG A 47 12.20 3.75 4.46
CA ARG A 47 12.32 4.58 5.66
C ARG A 47 11.87 3.90 6.93
N ALA A 48 10.87 3.02 6.87
CA ALA A 48 10.44 2.26 8.05
C ALA A 48 11.52 1.25 8.47
N GLU A 49 12.13 0.56 7.51
CA GLU A 49 13.22 -0.38 7.73
C GLU A 49 14.48 0.33 8.27
N GLU A 50 14.84 1.48 7.69
CA GLU A 50 15.93 2.34 8.18
C GLU A 50 15.66 2.85 9.60
N ALA A 51 14.43 3.24 9.93
CA ALA A 51 14.08 3.70 11.26
C ALA A 51 14.25 2.57 12.30
N ILE A 52 13.78 1.36 12.01
CA ILE A 52 14.01 0.19 12.87
C ILE A 52 15.49 -0.14 13.02
N ALA A 53 16.26 -0.07 11.94
CA ALA A 53 17.70 -0.30 12.01
C ALA A 53 18.43 0.70 12.92
N ASN A 54 17.82 1.84 13.20
CA ASN A 54 18.31 2.88 14.11
C ASN A 54 17.57 2.90 15.47
N ASP A 55 16.90 1.80 15.84
CA ASP A 55 16.11 1.65 17.08
C ASP A 55 14.94 2.66 17.22
N ASP A 56 14.50 3.28 16.13
CA ASP A 56 13.38 4.22 16.09
C ASP A 56 12.08 3.51 15.69
N ALA A 57 11.50 2.76 16.64
CA ALA A 57 10.23 2.08 16.45
C ALA A 57 9.05 3.04 16.17
N GLU A 58 9.08 4.26 16.69
CA GLU A 58 8.02 5.24 16.43
C GLU A 58 8.11 5.79 14.99
N GLY A 59 9.32 6.13 14.53
CA GLY A 59 9.57 6.56 13.16
C GLY A 59 9.22 5.49 12.14
N ALA A 60 9.48 4.22 12.48
CA ALA A 60 9.07 3.08 11.67
C ALA A 60 7.55 2.91 11.60
N ALA A 61 6.86 3.05 12.73
CA ALA A 61 5.39 3.01 12.78
C ALA A 61 4.78 4.12 11.91
N MET A 62 5.29 5.35 12.02
CA MET A 62 4.82 6.49 11.24
C MET A 62 5.03 6.29 9.74
N SER A 63 6.20 5.79 9.34
CA SER A 63 6.52 5.57 7.92
C SER A 63 5.67 4.44 7.33
N SER A 64 5.49 3.34 8.07
CA SER A 64 4.60 2.24 7.69
C SER A 64 3.14 2.69 7.57
N GLY A 65 2.65 3.49 8.51
CA GLY A 65 1.29 4.04 8.47
C GLY A 65 1.06 4.94 7.24
N LYS A 66 2.05 5.73 6.84
CA LYS A 66 1.99 6.52 5.60
C LYS A 66 1.99 5.62 4.36
N ALA A 67 2.81 4.57 4.34
CA ALA A 67 2.83 3.59 3.25
C ALA A 67 1.47 2.89 3.11
N ALA A 68 0.82 2.55 4.23
CA ALA A 68 -0.53 1.99 4.24
C ALA A 68 -1.55 2.93 3.58
N LEU A 69 -1.49 4.24 3.87
CA LEU A 69 -2.36 5.24 3.25
C LEU A 69 -2.14 5.33 1.73
N MET A 70 -0.89 5.27 1.28
CA MET A 70 -0.57 5.24 -0.17
C MET A 70 -1.13 3.98 -0.84
N ALA A 71 -0.95 2.81 -0.22
CA ALA A 71 -1.54 1.57 -0.71
C ALA A 71 -3.08 1.64 -0.80
N ALA A 72 -3.74 2.19 0.22
CA ALA A 72 -5.18 2.40 0.23
C ALA A 72 -5.64 3.33 -0.92
N GLN A 73 -4.87 4.38 -1.21
CA GLN A 73 -5.13 5.29 -2.31
C GLN A 73 -4.97 4.59 -3.67
N LEU A 74 -3.91 3.80 -3.85
CA LEU A 74 -3.67 3.00 -5.06
C LEU A 74 -4.80 1.98 -5.29
N ALA A 75 -5.30 1.33 -4.24
CA ALA A 75 -6.43 0.41 -4.32
C ALA A 75 -7.71 1.09 -4.81
N LYS A 76 -7.99 2.31 -4.31
CA LYS A 76 -9.18 3.11 -4.67
C LYS A 76 -9.14 3.63 -6.11
N ARG A 77 -7.95 3.90 -6.65
CA ARG A 77 -7.78 4.38 -8.03
C ARG A 77 -8.01 3.29 -9.08
N GLN A 78 -7.99 2.03 -8.68
CA GLN A 78 -8.16 0.88 -9.58
C GLN A 78 -9.33 -0.01 -9.15
N PRO A 79 -10.55 0.53 -8.98
CA PRO A 79 -11.66 -0.22 -8.41
C PRO A 79 -12.00 -1.45 -9.25
N ASN A 80 -12.41 -2.54 -8.59
CA ASN A 80 -12.83 -3.81 -9.21
C ASN A 80 -11.76 -4.48 -10.11
N SER A 81 -10.49 -4.22 -9.83
CA SER A 81 -9.35 -4.86 -10.52
C SER A 81 -8.56 -5.78 -9.58
N GLY A 82 -7.80 -6.72 -10.14
CA GLY A 82 -6.84 -7.51 -9.37
C GLY A 82 -5.77 -6.64 -8.69
N ALA A 83 -5.43 -5.49 -9.28
CA ALA A 83 -4.55 -4.52 -8.65
C ALA A 83 -5.18 -3.90 -7.39
N SER A 84 -6.51 -3.72 -7.35
CA SER A 84 -7.22 -3.28 -6.13
C SER A 84 -7.01 -4.26 -4.99
N VAL A 85 -7.23 -5.56 -5.23
CA VAL A 85 -7.08 -6.62 -4.22
C VAL A 85 -5.62 -6.72 -3.75
N LEU A 86 -4.67 -6.61 -4.68
CA LEU A 86 -3.25 -6.55 -4.37
C LEU A 86 -2.95 -5.40 -3.40
N PHE A 87 -3.36 -4.17 -3.73
CA PHE A 87 -3.06 -3.00 -2.90
C PHE A 87 -3.84 -2.96 -1.58
N GLN A 88 -5.03 -3.56 -1.50
CA GLN A 88 -5.70 -3.82 -0.21
C GLN A 88 -4.88 -4.78 0.66
N GLY A 89 -4.28 -5.80 0.04
CA GLY A 89 -3.36 -6.71 0.72
C GLY A 89 -2.10 -6.00 1.24
N VAL A 90 -1.54 -5.09 0.43
CA VAL A 90 -0.38 -4.26 0.81
C VAL A 90 -0.73 -3.26 1.91
N GLU A 91 -1.90 -2.61 1.84
CA GLU A 91 -2.40 -1.74 2.91
C GLU A 91 -2.46 -2.52 4.23
N ALA A 92 -3.09 -3.70 4.23
CA ALA A 92 -3.22 -4.52 5.43
C ALA A 92 -1.85 -4.98 5.96
N LEU A 93 -0.86 -5.23 5.08
CA LEU A 93 0.52 -5.53 5.49
C LEU A 93 1.13 -4.35 6.24
N PHE A 94 1.08 -3.14 5.66
CA PHE A 94 1.66 -1.95 6.28
C PHE A 94 0.93 -1.51 7.55
N ARG A 95 -0.39 -1.73 7.65
CA ARG A 95 -1.12 -1.57 8.92
C ARG A 95 -0.64 -2.55 9.98
N GLY A 96 -0.38 -3.80 9.60
CA GLY A 96 0.24 -4.79 10.48
C GLY A 96 1.58 -4.32 11.04
N GLN A 97 2.47 -3.84 10.16
CA GLN A 97 3.78 -3.31 10.54
C GLN A 97 3.66 -2.07 11.44
N GLU A 98 2.80 -1.11 11.08
CA GLU A 98 2.52 0.09 11.87
C GLU A 98 2.16 -0.28 13.32
N GLN A 99 1.20 -1.20 13.50
CA GLN A 99 0.76 -1.60 14.84
C GLN A 99 1.86 -2.36 15.61
N ALA A 100 2.61 -3.24 14.93
CA ALA A 100 3.71 -3.98 15.55
C ALA A 100 4.80 -3.03 16.07
N TYR A 101 5.22 -2.07 15.24
CA TYR A 101 6.21 -1.06 15.62
C TYR A 101 5.71 -0.12 16.70
N ARG A 102 4.44 0.29 16.64
CA ARG A 102 3.84 1.11 17.69
C ARG A 102 3.79 0.37 19.03
N ALA A 103 3.43 -0.91 19.02
CA ALA A 103 3.45 -1.74 20.21
C ALA A 103 4.88 -1.90 20.78
N LEU A 104 5.88 -2.09 19.92
CA LEU A 104 7.29 -2.12 20.30
C LEU A 104 7.74 -0.80 20.96
N ALA A 105 7.43 0.34 20.34
CA ALA A 105 7.76 1.65 20.88
C ALA A 105 7.12 1.88 22.26
N LEU A 106 5.85 1.48 22.43
CA LEU A 106 5.15 1.57 23.71
C LEU A 106 5.78 0.65 24.76
N PHE A 107 6.16 -0.57 24.40
CA PHE A 107 6.82 -1.51 25.30
C PHE A 107 8.18 -0.98 25.76
N GLN A 108 8.99 -0.47 24.84
CA GLN A 108 10.30 0.13 25.14
C GLN A 108 10.17 1.35 26.06
N ARG A 109 9.20 2.25 25.80
CA ARG A 109 8.93 3.41 26.67
C ARG A 109 8.47 3.02 28.07
N ALA A 110 7.83 1.87 28.23
CA ALA A 110 7.42 1.32 29.51
C ALA A 110 8.56 0.58 30.26
N GLY A 111 9.78 0.57 29.71
CA GLY A 111 10.95 -0.07 30.32
C GLY A 111 11.32 -1.43 29.73
N GLY A 112 10.56 -1.93 28.74
CA GLY A 112 10.90 -3.14 27.97
C GLY A 112 10.93 -4.43 28.78
N GLN A 113 10.25 -4.48 29.92
CA GLN A 113 10.19 -5.66 30.78
C GLN A 113 8.84 -6.36 30.61
N PRO A 114 8.81 -7.66 30.28
CA PRO A 114 7.58 -8.43 30.29
C PRO A 114 7.11 -8.71 31.75
N PRO A 115 5.80 -8.92 31.98
CA PRO A 115 4.73 -8.88 30.98
C PRO A 115 4.43 -7.46 30.51
N ALA A 116 4.15 -7.32 29.22
CA ALA A 116 3.75 -6.05 28.64
C ALA A 116 2.36 -5.62 29.14
N SER A 117 2.06 -4.32 29.03
CA SER A 117 0.74 -3.80 29.39
C SER A 117 -0.35 -4.36 28.46
N SER A 118 -1.59 -4.39 28.94
CA SER A 118 -2.76 -4.76 28.13
C SER A 118 -2.89 -3.94 26.84
N GLY A 119 -2.49 -2.65 26.88
CA GLY A 119 -2.44 -1.77 25.72
C GLY A 119 -1.47 -2.26 24.64
N VAL A 120 -0.23 -2.57 25.03
CA VAL A 120 0.78 -3.16 24.12
C VAL A 120 0.27 -4.47 23.53
N CYS A 121 -0.24 -5.37 24.37
CA CYS A 121 -0.72 -6.67 23.91
C CYS A 121 -1.93 -6.56 22.97
N SER A 122 -2.89 -5.69 23.26
CA SER A 122 -4.03 -5.44 22.37
C SER A 122 -3.60 -4.90 21.01
N THR A 123 -2.59 -4.03 20.98
CA THR A 123 -2.04 -3.45 19.75
C THR A 123 -1.29 -4.51 18.94
N MET A 124 -0.57 -5.41 19.61
CA MET A 124 0.11 -6.52 18.95
C MET A 124 -0.87 -7.54 18.35
N GLN A 125 -1.99 -7.81 19.04
CA GLN A 125 -3.05 -8.65 18.48
C GLN A 125 -3.71 -7.99 17.26
N LEU A 126 -3.89 -6.67 17.28
CA LEU A 126 -4.38 -5.92 16.12
C LEU A 126 -3.41 -6.00 14.94
N ALA A 127 -2.09 -5.92 15.20
CA ALA A 127 -1.06 -6.15 14.18
C ALA A 127 -1.22 -7.53 13.51
N LYS A 128 -1.35 -8.59 14.32
CA LYS A 128 -1.57 -9.95 13.84
C LYS A 128 -2.84 -10.08 12.99
N GLN A 129 -3.93 -9.43 13.38
CA GLN A 129 -5.18 -9.44 12.62
C GLN A 129 -5.02 -8.82 11.23
N HIS A 130 -4.36 -7.65 11.14
CA HIS A 130 -4.07 -7.00 9.87
C HIS A 130 -3.18 -7.86 8.96
N LEU A 131 -2.12 -8.46 9.51
CA LEU A 131 -1.23 -9.34 8.74
C LEU A 131 -1.97 -10.58 8.22
N ASN A 132 -2.80 -11.23 9.05
CA ASN A 132 -3.61 -12.36 8.60
C ASN A 132 -4.62 -11.96 7.52
N HIS A 133 -5.21 -10.76 7.62
CA HIS A 133 -6.06 -10.22 6.57
C HIS A 133 -5.29 -10.02 5.26
N SER A 134 -4.08 -9.45 5.33
CA SER A 134 -3.17 -9.28 4.19
C SER A 134 -2.83 -10.62 3.53
N VAL A 135 -2.44 -11.65 4.30
CA VAL A 135 -2.16 -12.99 3.77
C VAL A 135 -3.37 -13.55 2.99
N ARG A 136 -4.59 -13.35 3.51
CA ARG A 136 -5.81 -13.82 2.84
C ARG A 136 -6.00 -13.14 1.47
N LEU A 137 -5.93 -11.81 1.42
CA LEU A 137 -6.09 -11.04 0.18
C LEU A 137 -5.00 -11.37 -0.84
N LEU A 138 -3.75 -11.45 -0.40
CA LEU A 138 -2.62 -11.73 -1.28
C LEU A 138 -2.66 -13.17 -1.81
N ARG A 139 -3.13 -14.13 -1.02
CA ARG A 139 -3.36 -15.51 -1.47
C ARG A 139 -4.47 -15.59 -2.53
N GLU A 140 -5.57 -14.86 -2.31
CA GLU A 140 -6.65 -14.76 -3.29
C GLU A 140 -6.13 -14.19 -4.63
N GLN A 141 -5.40 -13.07 -4.57
CA GLN A 141 -4.81 -12.47 -5.75
C GLN A 141 -3.76 -13.36 -6.43
N ALA A 142 -2.93 -14.07 -5.66
CA ALA A 142 -1.95 -15.01 -6.20
C ALA A 142 -2.58 -16.22 -6.92
N SER A 143 -3.79 -16.62 -6.51
CA SER A 143 -4.53 -17.71 -7.16
C SER A 143 -5.23 -17.31 -8.47
N THR A 144 -5.30 -16.01 -8.76
CA THR A 144 -5.95 -15.48 -9.95
C THR A 144 -5.07 -15.67 -11.19
N ARG A 145 -5.65 -16.23 -12.27
CA ARG A 145 -4.94 -16.47 -13.55
C ARG A 145 -5.03 -15.32 -14.55
N ALA A 146 -5.81 -14.29 -14.24
CA ALA A 146 -6.09 -13.18 -15.17
C ALA A 146 -4.85 -12.33 -15.47
N ASP A 147 -3.95 -12.16 -14.50
CA ASP A 147 -2.71 -11.40 -14.66
C ASP A 147 -1.55 -12.11 -13.94
N PRO A 148 -0.64 -12.77 -14.68
CA PRO A 148 0.47 -13.52 -14.09
C PRO A 148 1.48 -12.61 -13.37
N THR A 149 1.62 -11.35 -13.79
CA THR A 149 2.55 -10.39 -13.17
C THR A 149 2.04 -9.99 -11.79
N LEU A 150 0.75 -9.67 -11.69
CA LEU A 150 0.12 -9.38 -10.39
C LEU A 150 0.10 -10.60 -9.48
N ALA A 151 -0.16 -11.79 -10.03
CA ALA A 151 -0.15 -13.04 -9.25
C ALA A 151 1.25 -13.34 -8.67
N GLN A 152 2.31 -13.16 -9.47
CA GLN A 152 3.68 -13.32 -8.99
C GLN A 152 4.03 -12.29 -7.91
N ARG A 153 3.64 -11.03 -8.09
CA ARG A 153 3.84 -9.98 -7.08
C ARG A 153 3.10 -10.30 -5.78
N ALA A 154 1.84 -10.74 -5.88
CA ALA A 154 1.04 -11.16 -4.74
C ALA A 154 1.69 -12.34 -3.99
N THR A 155 2.26 -13.31 -4.70
CA THR A 155 2.99 -14.44 -4.10
C THR A 155 4.19 -13.98 -3.28
N ARG A 156 5.00 -13.06 -3.81
CA ARG A 156 6.15 -12.50 -3.07
C ARG A 156 5.70 -11.76 -1.81
N LEU A 157 4.72 -10.88 -1.95
CA LEU A 157 4.18 -10.13 -0.81
C LEU A 157 3.56 -11.06 0.22
N GLN A 158 2.86 -12.13 -0.20
CA GLN A 158 2.27 -13.11 0.71
C GLN A 158 3.35 -13.79 1.55
N ALA A 159 4.50 -14.13 0.96
CA ALA A 159 5.64 -14.69 1.70
C ALA A 159 6.17 -13.69 2.73
N THR A 160 6.40 -12.44 2.33
CA THR A 160 6.81 -11.36 3.23
C THR A 160 5.82 -11.15 4.38
N THR A 161 4.52 -11.10 4.10
CA THR A 161 3.49 -10.95 5.13
C THR A 161 3.46 -12.16 6.07
N ALA A 162 3.65 -13.39 5.55
CA ALA A 162 3.68 -14.59 6.38
C ALA A 162 4.89 -14.60 7.34
N ASP A 163 6.03 -14.06 6.92
CA ASP A 163 7.18 -13.88 7.82
C ASP A 163 6.89 -12.82 8.88
N TRP A 164 6.22 -11.73 8.51
CA TRP A 164 5.73 -10.74 9.48
C TRP A 164 4.75 -11.33 10.51
N VAL A 165 3.88 -12.26 10.12
CA VAL A 165 3.00 -12.97 11.08
C VAL A 165 3.83 -13.69 12.12
N LYS A 166 4.88 -14.41 11.71
CA LYS A 166 5.80 -15.10 12.65
C LYS A 166 6.51 -14.11 13.55
N THR A 167 7.00 -13.00 12.99
CA THR A 167 7.66 -11.93 13.77
C THR A 167 6.72 -11.41 14.86
N VAL A 168 5.48 -11.09 14.53
CA VAL A 168 4.49 -10.61 15.49
C VAL A 168 4.13 -11.69 16.52
N GLU A 169 4.01 -12.96 16.12
CA GLU A 169 3.76 -14.07 17.04
C GLU A 169 4.91 -14.24 18.05
N ASN A 170 6.16 -14.12 17.60
CA ASN A 170 7.32 -14.14 18.48
C ASN A 170 7.29 -12.95 19.44
N MET A 171 7.00 -11.74 18.96
CA MET A 171 6.88 -10.57 19.82
C MET A 171 5.76 -10.71 20.87
N ILE A 172 4.61 -11.30 20.50
CA ILE A 172 3.51 -11.60 21.46
C ILE A 172 4.02 -12.53 22.57
N ALA A 173 4.79 -13.56 22.21
CA ALA A 173 5.36 -14.49 23.18
C ALA A 173 6.43 -13.82 24.05
N ASP A 174 7.36 -13.07 23.46
CA ASP A 174 8.44 -12.37 24.15
C ASP A 174 7.90 -11.29 25.10
N PHE A 175 6.84 -10.60 24.71
CA PHE A 175 6.16 -9.60 25.52
C PHE A 175 5.26 -10.24 26.61
N GLN A 176 5.11 -11.57 26.59
CA GLN A 176 4.25 -12.34 27.49
C GLN A 176 2.80 -11.85 27.49
N CYS A 177 2.26 -11.63 26.28
CA CYS A 177 0.87 -11.28 26.08
C CYS A 177 -0.02 -12.52 26.27
N GLY A 178 -0.43 -12.76 27.51
CA GLY A 178 -1.35 -13.83 27.93
C GLY A 178 -2.80 -13.39 28.08
#